data_AF-A0A2H5Z5K9-F1
#
_entry.id   AF-A0A2H5Z5K9-F1
#
_cell.length_a   1.000
_cell.length_b   1.000
_cell.length_c   1.000
_cell.angle_alpha   90.00
_cell.angle_beta   90.00
_cell.angle_gamma   90.00
#
_symmetry.space_group_name_H-M   'P 1'
#
loop_
_entity.id
_entity.type
_entity.pdbx_description
1 polymer ?
#
loop_
_entity_poly.entity_id
_entity_poly.type
_entity_poly.pdbx_seq_one_letter_code
_entity_poly.pdbx_strand_id
1 'polypeptide(L)'
;MRPWPFLPPSIAAHPINTNSSANLGSPTRSIPLFAKLSGGQKQRLFLVLALVHDPRVLFLDELTTGLDPHARRFVWELIRTIRNRGKTIFPGTDLIEEAKALCDRVAVFFHGQIVARDTPSRLIAHVGELHISLRLPRATSLPPLLQLPGIRTVETRNETLSNRAEDGRAVAAVVQVLVQVGAPLRELRVTRGRHKDAYLALTGAVAPREDRKPCTALHA
;
A
#
# COMPACT_ATOMS: atom_id res chain seq x y z
N MET A 1 29.63 -9.69 -25.63
CA MET A 1 29.30 -9.75 -24.18
C MET A 1 28.19 -10.76 -23.99
N ARG A 2 28.41 -11.83 -23.22
CA ARG A 2 27.32 -12.74 -22.84
C ARG A 2 26.36 -11.99 -21.90
N PRO A 3 25.03 -12.15 -22.02
CA PRO A 3 24.10 -11.57 -21.05
C PRO A 3 24.40 -12.14 -19.65
N TRP A 4 24.43 -11.27 -18.65
CA TRP A 4 24.60 -11.59 -17.22
C TRP A 4 23.48 -12.63 -16.88
N PRO A 5 23.76 -13.92 -16.59
CA PRO A 5 22.72 -14.98 -16.50
C PRO A 5 21.59 -14.69 -15.49
N PHE A 6 21.94 -13.94 -14.46
CA PHE A 6 21.13 -13.42 -13.36
C PHE A 6 20.36 -12.12 -13.66
N LEU A 7 20.58 -11.44 -14.79
CA LEU A 7 19.70 -10.34 -15.24
C LEU A 7 18.39 -10.90 -15.84
N PRO A 8 17.22 -10.39 -15.45
CA PRO A 8 15.95 -10.76 -16.06
C PRO A 8 15.93 -10.49 -17.57
N PRO A 9 15.30 -11.36 -18.39
CA PRO A 9 15.24 -11.16 -19.84
C PRO A 9 14.50 -9.86 -20.20
N SER A 10 13.54 -9.44 -19.38
CA SER A 10 12.81 -8.17 -19.50
C SER A 10 13.71 -6.94 -19.36
N ILE A 11 14.80 -7.02 -18.58
CA ILE A 11 15.80 -5.93 -18.56
C ILE A 11 16.57 -5.91 -19.88
N ALA A 12 16.99 -7.08 -20.36
CA ALA A 12 17.75 -7.20 -21.60
C ALA A 12 16.92 -6.81 -22.84
N ALA A 13 15.60 -7.10 -22.84
CA ALA A 13 14.68 -6.83 -23.93
C ALA A 13 14.27 -5.36 -24.04
N HIS A 14 14.48 -4.55 -23.00
CA HIS A 14 14.21 -3.11 -23.02
C HIS A 14 15.49 -2.34 -22.72
N PRO A 15 16.53 -2.36 -23.56
CA PRO A 15 17.75 -1.61 -23.26
C PRO A 15 17.41 -0.16 -22.88
N ILE A 16 18.13 0.42 -21.91
CA ILE A 16 17.97 1.83 -21.53
C ILE A 16 18.14 2.64 -22.81
N ASN A 17 17.02 3.11 -23.39
CA ASN A 17 17.00 3.70 -24.71
C ASN A 17 17.83 5.00 -24.70
N THR A 18 18.86 5.02 -25.54
CA THR A 18 19.90 6.04 -25.62
C THR A 18 19.57 7.17 -26.59
N ASN A 19 18.42 7.11 -27.27
CA ASN A 19 18.15 8.01 -28.40
C ASN A 19 17.20 9.15 -28.03
N SER A 20 17.79 10.29 -27.68
CA SER A 20 17.26 11.59 -28.09
C SER A 20 18.17 12.15 -29.20
N SER A 21 17.72 11.94 -30.44
CA SER A 21 18.11 12.60 -31.71
C SER A 21 19.60 12.73 -32.06
N ALA A 22 20.08 11.91 -33.01
CA ALA A 22 20.79 12.31 -34.24
C ALA A 22 21.56 11.11 -34.83
N ASN A 23 21.45 10.93 -36.14
CA ASN A 23 22.35 10.09 -36.94
C ASN A 23 23.81 10.40 -36.61
N LEU A 24 24.64 9.37 -36.43
CA LEU A 24 25.86 9.10 -37.21
C LEU A 24 26.52 7.81 -36.70
N GLY A 25 27.01 6.99 -37.63
CA GLY A 25 27.57 5.68 -37.35
C GLY A 25 28.80 5.69 -36.44
N SER A 26 28.74 4.92 -35.36
CA SER A 26 29.86 4.21 -34.72
C SER A 26 29.30 3.32 -33.60
N PRO A 27 29.90 2.15 -33.29
CA PRO A 27 29.36 1.19 -32.33
C PRO A 27 29.72 1.54 -30.88
N THR A 28 29.80 2.83 -30.54
CA THR A 28 30.06 3.27 -29.17
C THR A 28 28.71 3.64 -28.55
N ARG A 29 28.01 2.64 -28.00
CA ARG A 29 26.78 2.85 -27.21
C ARG A 29 27.14 3.69 -25.97
N SER A 30 27.04 5.00 -26.08
CA SER A 30 27.19 5.91 -24.95
C SER A 30 26.00 5.72 -24.02
N ILE A 31 26.27 5.31 -22.78
CA ILE A 31 25.24 5.28 -21.74
C ILE A 31 24.88 6.74 -21.47
N PRO A 32 23.61 7.16 -21.65
CA PRO A 32 23.21 8.53 -21.36
C PRO A 32 23.54 8.84 -19.90
N LEU A 33 24.04 10.06 -19.66
CA LEU A 33 24.25 10.57 -18.31
C LEU A 33 23.01 10.30 -17.46
N PHE A 34 23.21 9.87 -16.22
CA PHE A 34 22.12 9.53 -15.29
C PHE A 34 21.03 10.62 -15.24
N ALA A 35 21.44 11.89 -15.33
CA ALA A 35 20.56 13.05 -15.36
C ALA A 35 19.51 13.03 -16.50
N LYS A 36 19.84 12.42 -17.65
CA LYS A 36 18.99 12.33 -18.84
C LYS A 36 18.04 11.13 -18.84
N LEU A 37 18.13 10.25 -17.84
CA LEU A 37 17.26 9.08 -17.73
C LEU A 37 15.88 9.46 -17.19
N SER A 38 14.82 8.87 -17.76
CA SER A 38 13.48 8.92 -17.16
C SER A 38 13.46 8.22 -15.80
N GLY A 39 12.46 8.51 -14.96
CA GLY A 39 12.31 7.85 -13.66
C GLY A 39 12.34 6.32 -13.78
N GLY A 40 11.58 5.76 -14.72
CA GLY A 40 11.57 4.32 -14.99
C GLY A 40 12.93 3.78 -15.45
N GLN A 41 13.68 4.53 -16.27
CA GLN A 41 15.04 4.13 -16.67
C GLN A 41 16.03 4.15 -15.50
N LYS A 42 15.95 5.16 -14.62
CA LYS A 42 16.78 5.24 -13.39
C LYS A 42 16.51 4.05 -12.47
N GLN A 43 15.25 3.71 -12.24
CA GLN A 43 14.88 2.59 -11.37
C GLN A 43 15.36 1.24 -11.92
N ARG A 44 15.30 1.06 -13.24
CA ARG A 44 15.86 -0.13 -13.89
C ARG A 44 17.37 -0.20 -13.75
N LEU A 45 18.07 0.92 -13.91
CA LEU A 45 19.52 0.98 -13.69
C LEU A 45 19.86 0.62 -12.25
N PHE A 46 19.15 1.16 -11.26
CA PHE A 46 19.38 0.82 -9.85
C PHE A 46 19.18 -0.67 -9.59
N LEU A 47 18.14 -1.28 -10.15
CA LEU A 47 17.90 -2.70 -9.97
C LEU A 47 18.96 -3.57 -10.66
N VAL A 48 19.47 -3.14 -11.82
CA VAL A 48 20.62 -3.77 -12.47
C VAL A 48 21.84 -3.70 -11.56
N LEU A 49 22.16 -2.53 -11.03
CA LEU A 49 23.29 -2.30 -10.13
C LEU A 49 23.17 -3.17 -8.87
N ALA A 50 21.98 -3.27 -8.29
CA ALA A 50 21.71 -4.12 -7.14
C ALA A 50 21.96 -5.61 -7.43
N LEU A 51 21.79 -6.06 -8.68
CA LEU A 51 21.96 -7.45 -9.10
C LEU A 51 23.36 -7.80 -9.60
N VAL A 52 24.27 -6.83 -9.77
CA VAL A 52 25.60 -7.06 -10.38
C VAL A 52 26.34 -8.18 -9.65
N HIS A 53 26.33 -8.20 -8.32
CA HIS A 53 27.04 -9.18 -7.51
C HIS A 53 26.21 -10.43 -7.17
N ASP A 54 25.08 -10.63 -7.85
CA ASP A 54 24.16 -11.75 -7.67
C ASP A 54 23.74 -12.02 -6.20
N PRO A 55 23.27 -11.01 -5.44
CA PRO A 55 22.95 -11.18 -4.02
C PRO A 55 21.85 -12.22 -3.80
N ARG A 56 21.88 -12.91 -2.66
CA ARG A 56 20.76 -13.78 -2.24
C ARG A 56 19.57 -12.99 -1.69
N VAL A 57 19.83 -11.79 -1.14
CA VAL A 57 18.86 -10.92 -0.48
C VAL A 57 18.97 -9.50 -1.04
N LEU A 58 17.83 -8.91 -1.42
CA LEU A 58 17.75 -7.54 -1.90
C LEU A 58 16.87 -6.70 -0.97
N PHE A 59 17.36 -5.53 -0.56
CA PHE A 59 16.58 -4.49 0.09
C PHE A 59 16.29 -3.40 -0.93
N LEU A 60 15.00 -3.10 -1.13
CA LEU A 60 14.54 -2.21 -2.18
C LEU A 60 13.68 -1.12 -1.55
N ASP A 61 14.22 0.07 -1.35
CA ASP A 61 13.51 1.15 -0.67
C ASP A 61 12.83 2.09 -1.68
N GLU A 62 11.50 2.22 -1.59
CA GLU A 62 10.70 3.21 -2.32
C GLU A 62 10.94 3.21 -3.85
N LEU A 63 11.19 2.04 -4.44
CA LEU A 63 11.60 1.90 -5.85
C LEU A 63 10.60 2.43 -6.86
N THR A 64 9.30 2.45 -6.53
CA THR A 64 8.26 2.87 -7.49
C THR A 64 7.72 4.26 -7.25
N THR A 65 8.33 4.98 -6.32
CA THR A 65 7.95 6.34 -5.95
C THR A 65 8.28 7.32 -7.09
N GLY A 66 7.30 8.17 -7.41
CA GLY A 66 7.36 9.10 -8.53
C GLY A 66 7.23 8.47 -9.93
N LEU A 67 7.00 7.14 -10.03
CA LEU A 67 6.70 6.50 -11.30
C LEU A 67 5.21 6.60 -11.65
N ASP A 68 4.92 6.78 -12.94
CA ASP A 68 3.58 6.64 -13.49
C ASP A 68 3.07 5.18 -13.38
N PRO A 69 1.75 4.95 -13.49
CA PRO A 69 1.17 3.61 -13.32
C PRO A 69 1.73 2.54 -14.28
N HIS A 70 2.14 2.91 -15.49
CA HIS A 70 2.68 1.97 -16.46
C HIS A 70 4.11 1.58 -16.10
N ALA A 71 4.98 2.56 -15.82
CA ALA A 71 6.36 2.31 -15.39
C ALA A 71 6.41 1.50 -14.09
N ARG A 72 5.51 1.76 -13.14
CA ARG A 72 5.38 1.00 -11.89
C ARG A 72 5.12 -0.49 -12.14
N ARG A 73 4.12 -0.81 -12.97
CA ARG A 73 3.79 -2.21 -13.32
C ARG A 73 4.98 -2.93 -13.94
N PHE A 74 5.75 -2.24 -14.78
CA PHE A 74 6.96 -2.81 -15.36
C PHE A 74 8.02 -3.16 -14.29
N VAL A 75 8.25 -2.26 -13.31
CA VAL A 75 9.17 -2.53 -12.20
C VAL A 75 8.67 -3.72 -11.35
N TRP A 76 7.37 -3.83 -11.13
CA TRP A 76 6.79 -4.95 -10.40
C TRP A 76 7.01 -6.31 -11.10
N GLU A 77 6.78 -6.38 -12.41
CA GLU A 77 7.08 -7.59 -13.19
C GLU A 77 8.57 -7.98 -13.11
N LEU A 78 9.42 -6.96 -13.08
CA LEU A 78 10.84 -7.17 -12.97
C LEU A 78 11.24 -7.74 -11.60
N ILE A 79 10.70 -7.19 -10.52
CA ILE A 79 10.87 -7.71 -9.15
C ILE A 79 10.36 -9.15 -9.05
N ARG A 80 9.19 -9.45 -9.64
CA ARG A 80 8.64 -10.82 -9.71
C ARG A 80 9.59 -11.78 -10.41
N THR A 81 10.18 -11.35 -11.53
CA THR A 81 11.15 -12.18 -12.26
C THR A 81 12.40 -12.48 -11.43
N ILE A 82 12.89 -11.50 -10.66
CA ILE A 82 14.03 -11.66 -9.76
C ILE A 82 13.68 -12.63 -8.63
N ARG A 83 12.50 -12.46 -8.02
CA ARG A 83 11.98 -13.36 -6.99
C ARG A 83 11.88 -14.80 -7.48
N ASN A 84 11.33 -15.01 -8.69
CA ASN A 84 11.16 -16.34 -9.29
C ASN A 84 12.49 -17.06 -9.55
N ARG A 85 13.62 -16.35 -9.51
CA ARG A 85 14.97 -16.92 -9.57
C ARG A 85 15.52 -17.30 -8.18
N GLY A 86 14.67 -17.36 -7.15
CA GLY A 86 15.04 -17.79 -5.80
C GLY A 86 15.65 -16.70 -4.93
N LYS A 87 15.49 -15.42 -5.30
CA LYS A 87 16.01 -14.29 -4.53
C LYS A 87 15.02 -13.87 -3.45
N THR A 88 15.53 -13.55 -2.26
CA THR A 88 14.72 -12.94 -1.18
C THR A 88 14.70 -11.44 -1.35
N ILE A 89 13.53 -10.81 -1.27
CA ILE A 89 13.36 -9.37 -1.54
C ILE A 89 12.59 -8.73 -0.39
N PHE A 90 13.11 -7.62 0.13
CA PHE A 90 12.48 -6.76 1.13
C PHE A 90 12.17 -5.40 0.50
N PRO A 91 10.98 -5.24 -0.13
CA PRO A 91 10.55 -3.95 -0.63
C PRO A 91 10.00 -3.07 0.51
N GLY A 92 10.59 -1.90 0.70
CA GLY A 92 10.04 -0.80 1.48
C GLY A 92 9.11 0.03 0.60
N THR A 93 7.86 0.21 1.04
CA THR A 93 6.85 0.95 0.27
C THR A 93 5.77 1.49 1.21
N ASP A 94 5.32 2.72 0.97
CA ASP A 94 4.10 3.27 1.53
C ASP A 94 2.83 2.90 0.72
N LEU A 95 3.02 2.27 -0.45
CA LEU A 95 1.95 1.87 -1.37
C LEU A 95 1.46 0.46 -1.04
N ILE A 96 0.28 0.37 -0.43
CA ILE A 96 -0.32 -0.94 -0.10
C ILE A 96 -0.60 -1.79 -1.35
N GLU A 97 -0.90 -1.19 -2.50
CA GLU A 97 -1.05 -1.94 -3.76
C GLU A 97 0.27 -2.61 -4.21
N GLU A 98 1.41 -1.99 -3.94
CA GLU A 98 2.72 -2.60 -4.19
C GLU A 98 2.96 -3.78 -3.24
N ALA A 99 2.70 -3.57 -1.95
CA ALA A 99 2.81 -4.62 -0.95
C ALA A 99 1.91 -5.83 -1.28
N LYS A 100 0.69 -5.60 -1.75
CA LYS A 100 -0.21 -6.67 -2.23
C LYS A 100 0.31 -7.38 -3.47
N ALA A 101 0.90 -6.64 -4.39
CA ALA A 101 1.35 -7.16 -5.67
C ALA A 101 2.64 -7.98 -5.58
N LEU A 102 3.51 -7.67 -4.62
CA LEU A 102 4.87 -8.20 -4.55
C LEU A 102 5.15 -9.07 -3.32
N CYS A 103 4.51 -8.79 -2.17
CA CYS A 103 4.90 -9.38 -0.90
C CYS A 103 4.06 -10.61 -0.54
N ASP A 104 4.72 -11.66 -0.07
CA ASP A 104 4.05 -12.81 0.56
C ASP A 104 3.59 -12.48 1.99
N ARG A 105 4.36 -11.62 2.67
CA ARG A 105 4.11 -11.14 4.02
C ARG A 105 4.48 -9.68 4.11
N VAL A 106 3.74 -8.93 4.92
CA VAL A 106 3.93 -7.51 5.15
C VAL A 106 4.12 -7.29 6.64
N ALA A 107 5.10 -6.46 6.98
CA ALA A 107 5.28 -5.93 8.32
C ALA A 107 4.99 -4.42 8.28
N VAL A 108 4.10 -3.96 9.15
CA VAL A 108 3.78 -2.53 9.28
C VAL A 108 4.69 -1.93 10.34
N PHE A 109 5.50 -0.95 9.94
CA PHE A 109 6.35 -0.19 10.84
C PHE A 109 5.66 1.10 11.26
N PHE A 110 5.70 1.40 12.56
CA PHE A 110 5.19 2.65 13.14
C PHE A 110 5.99 3.00 14.39
N HIS A 111 6.46 4.25 14.50
CA HIS A 111 7.33 4.73 15.59
C HIS A 111 8.50 3.79 15.93
N GLY A 112 9.19 3.27 14.91
CA GLY A 112 10.35 2.39 15.08
C GLY A 112 10.03 0.96 15.52
N GLN A 113 8.76 0.56 15.55
CA GLN A 113 8.32 -0.78 15.94
C GLN A 113 7.47 -1.44 14.86
N ILE A 114 7.50 -2.77 14.82
CA ILE A 114 6.57 -3.55 13.99
C ILE A 114 5.25 -3.67 14.75
N VAL A 115 4.22 -3.00 14.26
CA VAL A 115 2.89 -2.98 14.91
C VAL A 115 1.95 -4.06 14.37
N ALA A 116 2.22 -4.57 13.18
CA ALA A 116 1.46 -5.68 12.59
C ALA A 116 2.34 -6.49 11.63
N ARG A 117 2.07 -7.80 11.52
CA ARG A 117 2.76 -8.67 10.56
C ARG A 117 1.89 -9.84 10.13
N ASP A 118 1.44 -9.84 8.88
CA ASP A 118 0.66 -10.94 8.30
C ASP A 118 0.77 -10.94 6.76
N THR A 119 0.01 -11.78 6.07
CA THR A 119 -0.17 -11.69 4.62
C THR A 119 -0.90 -10.40 4.26
N PRO A 120 -0.66 -9.82 3.05
CA PRO A 120 -1.39 -8.64 2.61
C PRO A 120 -2.91 -8.82 2.73
N SER A 121 -3.43 -9.98 2.31
CA SER A 121 -4.86 -10.27 2.37
C SER A 121 -5.43 -10.26 3.79
N ARG A 122 -4.70 -10.75 4.79
CA ARG A 122 -5.15 -10.73 6.19
C ARG A 122 -5.03 -9.36 6.83
N LEU A 123 -3.95 -8.64 6.57
CA LEU A 123 -3.83 -7.25 7.01
C LEU A 123 -4.93 -6.37 6.41
N ILE A 124 -5.37 -6.67 5.18
CA ILE A 124 -6.47 -5.97 4.52
C ILE A 124 -7.85 -6.52 4.92
N ALA A 125 -7.95 -7.77 5.36
CA ALA A 125 -9.23 -8.33 5.82
C ALA A 125 -9.77 -7.55 7.04
N HIS A 126 -8.89 -7.04 7.90
CA HIS A 126 -9.25 -6.11 8.98
C HIS A 126 -9.77 -4.73 8.51
N VAL A 127 -9.83 -4.52 7.19
CA VAL A 127 -10.10 -3.25 6.49
C VAL A 127 -11.25 -3.42 5.50
N GLY A 128 -11.67 -4.67 5.27
CA GLY A 128 -12.81 -4.99 4.42
C GLY A 128 -14.16 -4.63 5.04
N GLU A 129 -14.16 -4.13 6.27
CA GLU A 129 -15.33 -3.59 6.96
C GLU A 129 -15.96 -2.46 6.12
N LEU A 130 -17.28 -2.53 6.02
CA LEU A 130 -18.09 -1.48 5.41
C LEU A 130 -18.22 -0.35 6.43
N HIS A 131 -17.71 0.81 6.07
CA HIS A 131 -17.97 2.03 6.81
C HIS A 131 -19.30 2.61 6.33
N ILE A 132 -20.30 2.62 7.22
CA ILE A 132 -21.60 3.21 7.00
C ILE A 132 -21.58 4.58 7.68
N SER A 133 -21.89 5.62 6.91
CA SER A 133 -22.02 6.99 7.39
C SER A 133 -23.44 7.47 7.13
N LEU A 134 -24.12 7.86 8.20
CA LEU A 134 -25.49 8.35 8.20
C LEU A 134 -25.50 9.80 8.64
N ARG A 135 -26.18 10.67 7.91
CA ARG A 135 -26.44 12.04 8.35
C ARG A 135 -27.89 12.18 8.80
N LEU A 136 -28.05 12.47 10.09
CA LEU A 136 -29.33 12.54 10.78
C LEU A 136 -29.44 13.87 11.55
N PRO A 137 -30.63 14.50 11.62
CA PRO A 137 -30.86 15.63 12.52
C PRO A 137 -30.55 15.27 13.98
N ARG A 138 -29.99 16.21 14.75
CA ARG A 138 -29.57 16.00 16.16
C ARG A 138 -30.64 15.41 17.08
N ALA A 139 -31.92 15.66 16.79
CA ALA A 139 -33.05 15.18 17.59
C ALA A 139 -33.48 13.73 17.26
N THR A 140 -32.76 13.02 16.39
CA THR A 140 -33.12 11.67 15.98
C THR A 140 -32.69 10.67 17.05
N SER A 141 -33.65 10.12 17.79
CA SER A 141 -33.40 9.01 18.72
C SER A 141 -33.31 7.70 17.93
N LEU A 142 -32.19 7.01 18.03
CA LEU A 142 -32.00 5.68 17.44
C LEU A 142 -31.84 4.63 18.54
N PRO A 143 -32.33 3.41 18.34
CA PRO A 143 -31.99 2.30 19.23
C PRO A 143 -30.47 2.02 19.15
N PRO A 144 -29.89 1.33 20.15
CA PRO A 144 -28.45 1.07 20.20
C PRO A 144 -28.00 0.26 18.98
N LEU A 145 -27.47 0.93 17.95
CA LEU A 145 -27.05 0.28 16.70
C LEU A 145 -25.93 -0.75 16.93
N LEU A 146 -25.18 -0.63 18.02
CA LEU A 146 -24.16 -1.59 18.44
C LEU A 146 -24.75 -2.97 18.77
N GLN A 147 -26.05 -3.07 19.07
CA GLN A 147 -26.73 -4.33 19.32
C GLN A 147 -27.15 -5.05 18.02
N LEU A 148 -27.02 -4.38 16.87
CA LEU A 148 -27.35 -5.00 15.59
C LEU A 148 -26.25 -5.98 15.16
N PRO A 149 -26.62 -7.15 14.63
CA PRO A 149 -25.66 -8.15 14.19
C PRO A 149 -24.75 -7.60 13.08
N GLY A 150 -23.44 -7.77 13.27
CA GLY A 150 -22.41 -7.33 12.32
C GLY A 150 -22.00 -5.86 12.43
N ILE A 151 -22.51 -5.09 13.40
CA ILE A 151 -22.02 -3.75 13.73
C ILE A 151 -20.93 -3.83 14.78
N ARG A 152 -19.74 -3.32 14.48
CA ARG A 152 -18.56 -3.42 15.36
C ARG A 152 -18.30 -2.17 16.19
N THR A 153 -18.52 -1.01 15.60
CA THR A 153 -18.35 0.29 16.28
C THR A 153 -19.45 1.24 15.87
N VAL A 154 -19.82 2.15 16.78
CA VAL A 154 -20.72 3.26 16.52
C VAL A 154 -20.07 4.50 17.12
N GLU A 155 -19.83 5.49 16.28
CA GLU A 155 -19.32 6.79 16.67
C GLU A 155 -20.29 7.87 16.17
N THR A 156 -20.68 8.77 17.05
CA THR A 156 -21.54 9.91 16.69
C THR A 156 -20.72 11.17 16.82
N ARG A 157 -20.55 11.90 15.71
CA ARG A 157 -19.94 13.23 15.69
C ARG A 157 -20.89 14.21 15.00
N ASN A 158 -21.36 15.19 15.75
CA ASN A 158 -22.32 16.20 15.30
C ASN A 158 -23.63 15.57 14.79
N GLU A 159 -23.90 15.69 13.48
CA GLU A 159 -25.07 15.12 12.79
C GLU A 159 -24.73 13.83 12.03
N THR A 160 -23.47 13.37 12.12
CA THR A 160 -23.01 12.19 11.40
C THR A 160 -22.84 11.04 12.38
N LEU A 161 -23.60 9.98 12.16
CA LEU A 161 -23.40 8.70 12.81
C LEU A 161 -22.58 7.82 11.87
N SER A 162 -21.41 7.39 12.31
CA SER A 162 -20.54 6.47 11.60
C SER A 162 -20.47 5.14 12.31
N ASN A 163 -20.60 4.05 11.57
CA ASN A 163 -20.50 2.71 12.11
C ASN A 163 -19.71 1.79 11.18
N ARG A 164 -18.99 0.84 11.75
CA ARG A 164 -18.29 -0.22 10.98
C ARG A 164 -19.15 -1.47 10.96
N ALA A 165 -19.36 -2.00 9.76
CA ALA A 165 -20.14 -3.17 9.46
C ALA A 165 -19.26 -4.28 8.89
N GLU A 166 -19.48 -5.51 9.32
CA GLU A 166 -18.74 -6.67 8.85
C GLU A 166 -19.09 -7.04 7.41
N ASP A 167 -20.38 -6.94 7.05
CA ASP A 167 -20.89 -7.33 5.75
C ASP A 167 -22.11 -6.50 5.32
N GLY A 168 -22.66 -6.82 4.15
CA GLY A 168 -23.84 -6.16 3.61
C GLY A 168 -25.13 -6.42 4.41
N ARG A 169 -25.20 -7.48 5.24
CA ARG A 169 -26.37 -7.76 6.07
C ARG A 169 -26.47 -6.75 7.19
N ALA A 170 -25.34 -6.37 7.77
CA ALA A 170 -25.28 -5.30 8.77
C ALA A 170 -25.76 -3.95 8.19
N VAL A 171 -25.43 -3.64 6.92
CA VAL A 171 -25.95 -2.44 6.23
C VAL A 171 -27.48 -2.49 6.14
N ALA A 172 -28.04 -3.63 5.71
CA ALA A 172 -29.49 -3.79 5.59
C ALA A 172 -30.20 -3.65 6.94
N ALA A 173 -29.64 -4.22 8.01
CA ALA A 173 -30.17 -4.10 9.37
C ALA A 173 -30.24 -2.63 9.84
N VAL A 174 -29.19 -1.84 9.58
CA VAL A 174 -29.16 -0.41 9.91
C VAL A 174 -30.25 0.35 9.15
N VAL A 175 -30.39 0.11 7.84
CA VAL A 175 -31.44 0.74 7.03
C VAL A 175 -32.83 0.37 7.53
N GLN A 176 -33.06 -0.89 7.90
CA GLN A 176 -34.34 -1.35 8.42
C GLN A 176 -34.72 -0.64 9.72
N VAL A 177 -33.78 -0.47 10.63
CA VAL A 177 -33.99 0.28 11.88
C VAL A 177 -34.35 1.74 11.61
N LEU A 178 -33.65 2.40 10.68
CA LEU A 178 -33.95 3.80 10.31
C LEU A 178 -35.39 3.94 9.81
N VAL A 179 -35.84 2.99 8.99
CA VAL A 179 -37.22 2.97 8.46
C VAL A 179 -38.23 2.71 9.58
N GLN A 180 -37.99 1.75 10.47
CA GLN A 180 -38.90 1.42 11.57
C GLN A 180 -39.13 2.57 12.54
N VAL A 181 -38.08 3.35 12.82
CA VAL A 181 -38.15 4.49 13.75
C VAL A 181 -38.62 5.77 13.04
N GLY A 182 -38.79 5.74 11.72
CA GLY A 182 -39.15 6.92 10.93
C GLY A 182 -38.05 7.99 10.95
N ALA A 183 -36.79 7.59 11.08
CA ALA A 183 -35.67 8.50 11.21
C ALA A 183 -35.44 9.28 9.90
N PRO A 184 -35.43 10.63 9.91
CA PRO A 184 -35.20 11.43 8.72
C PRO A 184 -33.73 11.34 8.27
N LEU A 185 -33.46 10.44 7.32
CA LEU A 185 -32.15 10.23 6.73
C LEU A 185 -31.88 11.28 5.65
N ARG A 186 -30.88 12.15 5.88
CA ARG A 186 -30.44 13.13 4.87
C ARG A 186 -29.46 12.53 3.88
N GLU A 187 -28.57 11.67 4.37
CA GLU A 187 -27.51 11.09 3.56
C GLU A 187 -27.10 9.73 4.14
N LEU A 188 -26.98 8.72 3.29
CA LEU A 188 -26.38 7.42 3.60
C LEU A 188 -25.22 7.19 2.64
N ARG A 189 -24.03 7.01 3.18
CA ARG A 189 -22.86 6.54 2.42
C ARG A 189 -22.43 5.19 2.97
N VAL A 190 -22.26 4.24 2.07
CA VAL A 190 -21.63 2.96 2.36
C VAL A 190 -20.33 2.91 1.57
N THR A 191 -19.23 2.94 2.29
CA THR A 191 -17.90 2.84 1.70
C THR A 191 -17.19 1.64 2.26
N ARG A 192 -16.58 0.83 1.42
CA ARG A 192 -15.65 -0.18 1.91
C ARG A 192 -14.37 0.52 2.38
N GLY A 193 -13.84 0.12 3.54
CA GLY A 193 -12.54 0.62 4.01
C GLY A 193 -11.52 0.51 2.88
N ARG A 194 -10.87 1.63 2.57
CA ARG A 194 -9.80 1.67 1.57
C ARG A 194 -8.53 1.17 2.22
N HIS A 195 -7.58 0.75 1.39
CA HIS A 195 -6.28 0.27 1.88
C HIS A 195 -5.60 1.26 2.85
N LYS A 196 -5.68 2.58 2.60
CA LYS A 196 -5.12 3.59 3.51
C LYS A 196 -5.75 3.56 4.92
N ASP A 197 -7.02 3.18 5.02
CA ASP A 197 -7.74 3.05 6.30
C ASP A 197 -7.22 1.85 7.10
N ALA A 198 -6.62 0.85 6.43
CA ALA A 198 -5.93 -0.28 7.06
C ALA A 198 -4.80 0.20 7.93
N TYR A 199 -3.93 1.01 7.32
CA TYR A 199 -2.75 1.52 7.97
C TYR A 199 -3.14 2.41 9.14
N LEU A 200 -4.17 3.24 8.97
CA LEU A 200 -4.70 4.09 10.05
C LEU A 200 -5.34 3.27 11.18
N ALA A 201 -6.06 2.19 10.89
CA ALA A 201 -6.62 1.32 11.92
C ALA A 201 -5.51 0.60 12.72
N LEU A 202 -4.50 0.09 12.01
CA LEU A 202 -3.37 -0.62 12.62
C LEU A 202 -2.46 0.31 13.43
N THR A 203 -2.24 1.55 12.97
CA THR A 203 -1.41 2.53 13.69
C THR A 203 -2.18 3.34 14.74
N GLY A 204 -3.48 3.57 14.54
CA GLY A 204 -4.36 4.24 15.49
C GLY A 204 -4.63 3.42 16.76
N ALA A 205 -4.60 2.09 16.67
CA ALA A 205 -4.65 1.20 17.84
C ALA A 205 -3.38 1.27 18.71
N VAL A 206 -2.27 1.80 18.17
CA VAL A 206 -0.96 1.94 18.83
C VAL A 206 -0.70 3.42 19.19
N ALA A 207 -1.75 4.24 19.31
CA ALA A 207 -1.62 5.61 19.79
C ALA A 207 -0.80 5.64 21.10
N PRO A 208 0.15 6.59 21.25
CA PRO A 208 1.17 6.47 22.28
C PRO A 208 0.55 6.51 23.68
N ARG A 209 0.94 5.55 24.54
CA ARG A 209 1.03 5.86 25.97
C ARG A 209 2.15 6.90 26.10
N GLU A 210 1.76 8.13 26.38
CA GLU A 210 2.63 9.26 26.68
C GLU A 210 3.38 8.98 27.97
N ASP A 211 4.41 8.13 27.90
CA ASP A 211 5.42 7.93 28.94
C ASP A 211 6.51 7.00 28.39
N ARG A 212 7.53 7.57 27.75
CA ARG A 212 8.87 6.98 27.72
C ARG A 212 9.91 8.01 27.30
N LYS A 213 10.83 8.27 28.24
CA LYS A 213 12.02 9.13 28.12
C LYS A 213 12.81 8.81 26.84
N PRO A 214 13.49 9.81 26.23
CA PRO A 214 14.26 9.60 25.01
C PRO A 214 15.41 8.61 25.26
N CYS A 215 15.49 7.57 24.42
CA CYS A 215 16.64 6.68 24.36
C CYS A 215 17.89 7.50 24.01
N THR A 216 18.81 7.55 24.96
CA THR A 216 20.14 8.13 24.81
C THR A 216 20.89 7.39 23.69
N ALA A 217 21.49 8.14 22.79
CA ALA A 217 22.29 7.65 21.67
C ALA A 217 23.42 6.75 22.16
N LEU A 218 23.55 5.55 21.58
CA LEU A 218 24.76 4.75 21.65
C LEU A 218 25.78 5.35 20.69
N HIS A 219 26.69 6.16 21.24
CA HIS A 219 28.04 6.32 20.73
C HIS A 219 28.91 5.22 21.33
N ALA A 220 29.46 4.34 20.48
CA ALA A 220 30.79 3.73 20.60
C ALA A 220 31.11 3.00 19.30
#